data_AF-A0AAD6D4Z1-F1
#
_entry.id   AF-A0AAD6D4Z1-F1
#
_cell.length_a   1.000
_cell.length_b   1.000
_cell.length_c   1.000
_cell.angle_alpha   90.00
_cell.angle_beta   90.00
_cell.angle_gamma   90.00
#
_symmetry.space_group_name_H-M   'P 1'
#
loop_
_entity.id
_entity.type
_entity.pdbx_description
1 polymer ?
#
loop_
_entity_poly.entity_id
_entity_poly.type
_entity_poly.pdbx_seq_one_letter_code
_entity_poly.pdbx_strand_id
1 'polypeptide(L)'
;MTIAVIAFLHPTQDFFTKQRLVWAMIMVNLSMSPTSGQSIFSFVLRIIGTTIAMVCSLLIWYIPDQKTPGIIVFLFIFVSIGFYVPIKLFRFRVVGLISVVTTTMIIGYELSVRKVGKEVATSNGQAYYPIYELAPYRLAAVSGGIFVAFIWTFFPYPISEHSVLRQSLGASLYLLANYYSIIHETLSARIRGDEGDTSLKTSAGRKLEKARHKVFSKQMLMLAGLRTYSGFLTWEVPIGGRFPKEQYDSIILCVENIVSYLSLLGYASDTLMRVNDDDDGSGSAWMHDFRRLVATAKVTTHEVTSLLCLLSASITNRQPLPPYLKTPRPYSFSKRLEALDKDILSIKHIAEPGFAAFAVLQISTRCIVGDVERLMWHVKGLVGELDFSFHAVSTTDARISQSRMTSRAPSRVSINETQAADRDKTD
;
A
#
# COMPACT_ATOMS: atom_id res chain seq x y z
N MET A 1 -29.36 -2.71 4.57
CA MET A 1 -30.67 -2.68 5.26
C MET A 1 -31.53 -1.47 4.88
N THR A 2 -30.96 -0.28 4.63
CA THR A 2 -31.73 0.93 4.24
C THR A 2 -32.67 0.76 3.04
N ILE A 3 -32.23 0.11 1.95
CA ILE A 3 -33.09 -0.18 0.79
C ILE A 3 -34.04 -1.36 1.06
N ALA A 4 -33.62 -2.32 1.89
CA ALA A 4 -34.39 -3.52 2.19
C ALA A 4 -35.65 -3.24 3.02
N VAL A 5 -35.65 -2.20 3.87
CA VAL A 5 -36.82 -1.77 4.65
C VAL A 5 -38.04 -1.50 3.74
N ILE A 6 -37.81 -0.95 2.54
CA ILE A 6 -38.85 -0.68 1.55
C ILE A 6 -39.53 -1.98 1.09
N ALA A 7 -38.81 -3.10 1.06
CA ALA A 7 -39.37 -4.41 0.73
C ALA A 7 -40.20 -5.03 1.86
N PHE A 8 -39.89 -4.69 3.13
CA PHE A 8 -40.55 -5.27 4.30
C PHE A 8 -41.82 -4.53 4.72
N LEU A 9 -42.01 -3.29 4.28
CA LEU A 9 -43.24 -2.53 4.53
C LEU A 9 -44.31 -2.88 3.50
N HIS A 10 -45.45 -3.39 3.97
CA HIS A 10 -46.62 -3.75 3.14
C HIS A 10 -47.00 -2.68 2.10
N PRO A 11 -47.10 -1.37 2.41
CA PRO A 11 -47.47 -0.36 1.40
C PRO A 11 -46.38 -0.08 0.35
N THR A 12 -45.11 -0.38 0.63
CA THR A 12 -43.98 -0.08 -0.27
C THR A 12 -43.41 -1.31 -0.96
N GLN A 13 -43.85 -2.50 -0.57
CA GLN A 13 -43.41 -3.78 -1.13
C GLN A 13 -43.72 -3.88 -2.63
N ASP A 14 -44.92 -3.45 -3.05
CA ASP A 14 -45.30 -3.42 -4.46
C ASP A 14 -44.38 -2.49 -5.29
N PHE A 15 -44.01 -1.35 -4.71
CA PHE A 15 -43.08 -0.42 -5.35
C PHE A 15 -41.69 -1.03 -5.49
N PHE A 16 -41.20 -1.71 -4.44
CA PHE A 16 -39.90 -2.39 -4.45
C PHE A 16 -39.79 -3.45 -5.55
N THR A 17 -40.84 -4.26 -5.72
CA THR A 17 -40.92 -5.30 -6.75
C THR A 17 -41.05 -4.69 -8.14
N LYS A 18 -41.94 -3.71 -8.34
CA LYS A 18 -42.15 -3.04 -9.63
C LYS A 18 -40.90 -2.32 -10.14
N GLN A 19 -40.18 -1.61 -9.25
CA GLN A 19 -38.99 -0.85 -9.59
C GLN A 19 -37.68 -1.65 -9.51
N ARG A 20 -37.77 -2.96 -9.24
CA ARG A 20 -36.61 -3.88 -9.23
C ARG A 20 -35.48 -3.41 -8.28
N LEU A 21 -35.84 -2.84 -7.13
CA LEU A 21 -34.89 -2.26 -6.15
C LEU A 21 -33.94 -3.30 -5.54
N VAL A 22 -34.19 -4.60 -5.73
CA VAL A 22 -33.26 -5.70 -5.43
C VAL A 22 -31.87 -5.43 -6.04
N TRP A 23 -31.82 -4.90 -7.27
CA TRP A 23 -30.54 -4.59 -7.92
C TRP A 23 -29.81 -3.42 -7.28
N ALA A 24 -30.54 -2.40 -6.81
CA ALA A 24 -29.96 -1.31 -6.04
C ALA A 24 -29.36 -1.84 -4.72
N MET A 25 -30.03 -2.77 -4.04
CA MET A 25 -29.52 -3.41 -2.83
C MET A 25 -28.25 -4.24 -3.06
N ILE A 26 -28.19 -5.02 -4.15
CA ILE A 26 -26.98 -5.76 -4.53
C ILE A 26 -25.84 -4.76 -4.82
N MET A 27 -26.14 -3.66 -5.52
CA MET A 27 -25.16 -2.64 -5.85
C MET A 27 -24.59 -1.92 -4.64
N VAL A 28 -25.38 -1.65 -3.59
CA VAL A 28 -24.85 -1.06 -2.35
C VAL A 28 -23.73 -1.94 -1.77
N ASN A 29 -24.03 -3.22 -1.53
CA ASN A 29 -23.07 -4.15 -0.92
C ASN A 29 -21.83 -4.34 -1.78
N LEU A 30 -22.02 -4.43 -3.10
CA LEU A 30 -20.91 -4.62 -4.02
C LEU A 30 -20.04 -3.35 -4.10
N SER A 31 -20.61 -2.14 -3.92
CA SER A 31 -19.90 -0.87 -4.14
C SER A 31 -19.16 -0.34 -2.92
N MET A 32 -19.59 -0.70 -1.71
CA MET A 32 -18.89 -0.30 -0.48
C MET A 32 -17.55 -1.00 -0.36
N SER A 33 -16.49 -0.22 -0.19
CA SER A 33 -15.14 -0.69 0.12
C SER A 33 -14.72 -0.17 1.50
N PRO A 34 -13.70 -0.78 2.15
CA PRO A 34 -13.28 -0.39 3.50
C PRO A 34 -12.79 1.06 3.62
N THR A 35 -12.46 1.70 2.51
CA THR A 35 -11.91 3.06 2.45
C THR A 35 -12.67 3.94 1.47
N SER A 36 -12.67 5.25 1.74
CA SER A 36 -13.39 6.26 0.96
C SER A 36 -12.86 6.37 -0.48
N GLY A 37 -11.54 6.45 -0.68
CA GLY A 37 -10.90 6.61 -2.00
C GLY A 37 -11.20 5.45 -2.96
N GLN A 38 -11.05 4.22 -2.49
CA GLN A 38 -11.46 3.01 -3.23
C GLN A 38 -12.95 3.02 -3.61
N SER A 39 -13.81 3.43 -2.68
CA SER A 39 -15.26 3.48 -2.92
C SER A 39 -15.60 4.50 -4.01
N ILE A 40 -15.01 5.70 -3.98
CA ILE A 40 -15.22 6.73 -5.02
C ILE A 40 -14.80 6.21 -6.39
N PHE A 41 -13.60 5.64 -6.50
CA PHE A 41 -13.11 5.06 -7.75
C PHE A 41 -14.06 3.96 -8.26
N SER A 42 -14.51 3.08 -7.36
CA SER A 42 -15.48 2.02 -7.66
C SER A 42 -16.83 2.59 -8.13
N PHE A 43 -17.34 3.66 -7.51
CA PHE A 43 -18.60 4.31 -7.88
C PHE A 43 -18.54 4.86 -9.31
N VAL A 44 -17.50 5.64 -9.64
CA VAL A 44 -17.33 6.23 -10.98
C VAL A 44 -17.25 5.12 -12.04
N LEU A 45 -16.42 4.12 -11.80
CA LEU A 45 -16.18 3.05 -12.74
C LEU A 45 -17.45 2.21 -12.98
N ARG A 46 -18.32 2.06 -11.98
CA ARG A 46 -19.61 1.35 -12.11
C ARG A 46 -20.64 2.12 -12.91
N ILE A 47 -20.75 3.44 -12.70
CA ILE A 47 -21.63 4.29 -13.49
C ILE A 47 -21.22 4.16 -14.97
N ILE A 48 -19.94 4.34 -15.27
CA ILE A 48 -19.40 4.20 -16.63
C ILE A 48 -19.66 2.80 -17.20
N GLY A 49 -19.33 1.74 -16.45
CA GLY A 49 -19.53 0.37 -16.90
C GLY A 49 -20.98 0.00 -17.17
N THR A 50 -21.91 0.52 -16.37
CA THR A 50 -23.35 0.28 -16.58
C THR A 50 -23.92 1.13 -17.71
N THR A 51 -23.42 2.34 -17.94
CA THR A 51 -23.73 3.12 -19.14
C THR A 51 -23.24 2.41 -20.41
N ILE A 52 -22.03 1.86 -20.41
CA ILE A 52 -21.50 1.07 -21.54
C ILE A 52 -22.36 -0.17 -21.77
N ALA A 53 -22.68 -0.92 -20.72
CA ALA A 53 -23.55 -2.10 -20.81
C ALA A 53 -24.94 -1.76 -21.36
N MET A 54 -25.51 -0.63 -20.96
CA MET A 54 -26.78 -0.11 -21.49
C MET A 54 -26.67 0.10 -23.01
N VAL A 55 -25.67 0.84 -23.47
CA VAL A 55 -25.47 1.11 -24.92
C VAL A 55 -25.24 -0.19 -25.69
N CYS A 56 -24.35 -1.07 -25.20
CA CYS A 56 -24.08 -2.36 -25.84
C CYS A 56 -25.34 -3.23 -25.92
N SER A 57 -26.19 -3.24 -24.88
CA SER A 57 -27.43 -4.01 -24.90
C SER A 57 -28.42 -3.53 -25.98
N LEU A 58 -28.49 -2.22 -26.23
CA LEU A 58 -29.30 -1.67 -27.31
C LEU A 58 -28.72 -2.05 -28.68
N LEU A 59 -27.40 -1.96 -28.87
CA LEU A 59 -26.73 -2.35 -30.11
C LEU A 59 -26.97 -3.84 -30.44
N ILE A 60 -26.80 -4.73 -29.46
CA ILE A 60 -27.01 -6.18 -29.63
C ILE A 60 -28.46 -6.50 -30.03
N TRP A 61 -29.43 -5.71 -29.57
CA TRP A 61 -30.84 -5.94 -29.86
C TRP A 61 -31.28 -5.39 -31.22
N TYR A 62 -30.83 -4.19 -31.57
CA TYR A 62 -31.30 -3.48 -32.77
C TYR A 62 -30.49 -3.79 -34.04
N ILE A 63 -29.18 -4.09 -33.96
CA ILE A 63 -28.37 -4.44 -35.15
C ILE A 63 -28.94 -5.68 -35.88
N PRO A 64 -29.36 -6.76 -35.19
CA PRO A 64 -29.92 -7.94 -35.86
C PRO A 64 -31.39 -7.80 -36.24
N ASP A 65 -31.95 -6.59 -36.20
CA ASP A 65 -33.37 -6.33 -36.49
C ASP A 65 -34.31 -7.19 -35.63
N GLN A 66 -33.98 -7.33 -34.33
CA GLN A 66 -34.73 -8.13 -33.36
C GLN A 66 -34.86 -9.62 -33.72
N LYS A 67 -34.02 -10.16 -34.60
CA LYS A 67 -34.01 -11.60 -34.93
C LYS A 67 -33.22 -12.37 -33.88
N THR A 68 -33.89 -13.30 -33.18
CA THR A 68 -33.33 -14.14 -32.11
C THR A 68 -31.97 -14.78 -32.45
N PRO A 69 -31.78 -15.45 -33.59
CA PRO A 69 -30.48 -16.07 -33.90
C PRO A 69 -29.36 -15.04 -34.02
N GLY A 70 -29.64 -13.87 -34.60
CA GLY A 70 -28.66 -12.78 -34.70
C GLY A 70 -28.32 -12.19 -33.33
N ILE A 71 -29.33 -11.97 -32.47
CA ILE A 71 -29.12 -11.48 -31.09
C ILE A 71 -28.17 -12.41 -30.32
N ILE A 72 -28.34 -13.74 -30.43
CA ILE A 72 -27.50 -14.71 -29.74
C ILE A 72 -26.05 -14.64 -30.22
N VAL A 73 -25.82 -14.53 -31.53
CA VAL A 73 -24.47 -14.42 -32.11
C VAL A 73 -23.81 -13.11 -31.67
N PHE A 74 -24.51 -11.98 -31.75
CA PHE A 74 -23.98 -10.69 -31.31
C PHE A 74 -23.73 -10.65 -29.79
N LEU A 75 -24.63 -11.22 -28.99
CA LEU A 75 -24.42 -11.37 -27.54
C LEU A 75 -23.13 -12.16 -27.27
N PHE A 76 -22.91 -13.28 -27.96
CA PHE A 76 -21.70 -14.09 -27.79
C PHE A 76 -20.43 -13.29 -28.10
N ILE A 77 -20.40 -12.54 -29.21
CA ILE A 77 -19.25 -11.70 -29.59
C ILE A 77 -19.00 -10.62 -28.53
N PHE A 78 -20.03 -9.86 -28.14
CA PHE A 78 -19.89 -8.79 -27.16
C PHE A 78 -19.49 -9.30 -25.77
N VAL A 79 -20.03 -10.42 -25.33
CA VAL A 79 -19.65 -11.04 -24.05
C VAL A 79 -18.20 -11.53 -24.12
N SER A 80 -17.79 -12.15 -25.23
CA SER A 80 -16.41 -12.61 -25.43
C SER A 80 -15.41 -11.45 -25.37
N ILE A 81 -15.72 -10.34 -26.05
CA ILE A 81 -14.91 -9.11 -25.99
C ILE A 81 -14.95 -8.51 -24.59
N GLY A 82 -16.12 -8.49 -23.94
CA GLY A 82 -16.29 -7.98 -22.58
C GLY A 82 -15.42 -8.72 -21.55
N PHE A 83 -15.23 -10.03 -21.70
CA PHE A 83 -14.35 -10.83 -20.84
C PHE A 83 -12.86 -10.55 -21.02
N TYR A 84 -12.45 -9.90 -22.13
CA TYR A 84 -11.07 -9.46 -22.31
C TYR A 84 -10.62 -8.47 -21.22
N VAL A 85 -11.52 -7.56 -20.81
CA VAL A 85 -11.25 -6.53 -19.79
C VAL A 85 -10.88 -7.12 -18.43
N PRO A 86 -11.68 -7.99 -17.79
CA PRO A 86 -11.35 -8.56 -16.49
C PRO A 86 -10.15 -9.51 -16.49
N ILE A 87 -9.80 -10.09 -17.66
CA ILE A 87 -8.66 -11.00 -17.81
C ILE A 87 -7.36 -10.21 -17.96
N LYS A 88 -7.29 -9.23 -18.87
CA LYS A 88 -6.05 -8.50 -19.16
C LYS A 88 -5.83 -7.32 -18.20
N LEU A 89 -6.90 -6.65 -17.78
CA LEU A 89 -6.84 -5.47 -16.92
C LEU A 89 -7.40 -5.80 -15.54
N PHE A 90 -6.58 -6.47 -14.71
CA PHE A 90 -6.98 -6.89 -13.36
C PHE A 90 -7.54 -5.75 -12.50
N ARG A 91 -6.99 -4.53 -12.65
CA ARG A 91 -7.45 -3.31 -11.95
C ARG A 91 -8.91 -2.95 -12.24
N PHE A 92 -9.44 -3.27 -13.42
CA PHE A 92 -10.82 -2.94 -13.83
C PHE A 92 -11.77 -4.16 -13.81
N ARG A 93 -11.34 -5.27 -13.19
CA ARG A 93 -12.09 -6.55 -13.19
C ARG A 93 -13.54 -6.42 -12.74
N VAL A 94 -13.79 -5.71 -11.65
CA VAL A 94 -15.14 -5.55 -11.07
C VAL A 94 -16.10 -4.94 -12.10
N VAL A 95 -15.63 -3.96 -12.87
CA VAL A 95 -16.45 -3.26 -13.85
C VAL A 95 -16.63 -4.05 -15.13
N GLY A 96 -15.59 -4.76 -15.58
CA GLY A 96 -15.74 -5.72 -16.66
C GLY A 96 -16.80 -6.78 -16.36
N LEU A 97 -16.76 -7.36 -15.16
CA LEU A 97 -17.74 -8.35 -14.71
C LEU A 97 -19.16 -7.78 -14.65
N ILE A 98 -19.33 -6.59 -14.04
CA ILE A 98 -20.64 -5.92 -13.95
C ILE A 98 -21.19 -5.62 -15.34
N SER A 99 -20.36 -5.12 -16.26
CA SER A 99 -20.79 -4.78 -17.62
C SER A 99 -21.29 -6.01 -18.38
N VAL A 100 -20.55 -7.12 -18.31
CA VAL A 100 -20.92 -8.39 -18.94
C VAL A 100 -22.21 -8.94 -18.33
N VAL A 101 -22.28 -9.06 -17.00
CA VAL A 101 -23.48 -9.56 -16.30
C VAL A 101 -24.69 -8.67 -16.59
N THR A 102 -24.49 -7.35 -16.67
CA THR A 102 -25.56 -6.40 -16.95
C THR A 102 -26.11 -6.59 -18.35
N THR A 103 -25.24 -6.65 -19.34
CA THR A 103 -25.63 -6.84 -20.75
C THR A 103 -26.35 -8.17 -20.95
N THR A 104 -25.79 -9.28 -20.45
CA THR A 104 -26.39 -10.61 -20.58
C THR A 104 -27.74 -10.70 -19.90
N MET A 105 -27.90 -10.07 -18.74
CA MET A 105 -29.17 -10.07 -18.03
C MET A 105 -30.24 -9.22 -18.74
N ILE A 106 -29.91 -8.05 -19.31
CA ILE A 106 -30.89 -7.23 -20.08
C ILE A 106 -31.43 -8.04 -21.26
N ILE A 107 -30.52 -8.60 -22.07
CA ILE A 107 -30.88 -9.43 -23.24
C ILE A 107 -31.63 -10.70 -22.78
N GLY A 108 -31.17 -11.33 -21.70
CA GLY A 108 -31.76 -12.55 -21.16
C GLY A 108 -33.20 -12.37 -20.67
N TYR A 109 -33.53 -11.25 -20.02
CA TYR A 109 -34.91 -10.94 -19.63
C TYR A 109 -35.82 -10.82 -20.85
N GLU A 110 -35.40 -10.10 -21.89
CA GLU A 110 -36.20 -9.92 -23.11
C GLU A 110 -36.41 -11.23 -23.87
N LEU A 111 -35.35 -12.04 -24.01
CA LEU A 111 -35.45 -13.37 -24.64
C LEU A 111 -36.36 -14.31 -23.83
N SER A 112 -36.33 -14.23 -22.50
CA SER A 112 -37.20 -15.01 -21.63
C SER A 112 -38.66 -14.61 -21.79
N VAL A 113 -38.96 -13.31 -21.85
CA VAL A 113 -40.32 -12.81 -22.12
C VAL A 113 -40.81 -13.27 -23.48
N ARG A 114 -39.95 -13.26 -24.50
CA ARG A 114 -40.31 -13.72 -25.85
C ARG A 114 -40.63 -15.22 -25.92
N LYS A 115 -39.99 -16.05 -25.09
CA LYS A 115 -40.20 -17.51 -25.06
C LYS A 115 -41.37 -17.93 -24.16
N VAL A 116 -41.52 -17.30 -23.00
CA VAL A 116 -42.49 -17.71 -21.96
C VAL A 116 -43.81 -16.90 -22.07
N GLY A 117 -43.79 -15.77 -22.77
CA GLY A 117 -44.95 -14.89 -22.90
C GLY A 117 -45.03 -13.83 -21.78
N LYS A 118 -45.70 -12.71 -22.09
CA LYS A 118 -45.78 -11.54 -21.19
C LYS A 118 -46.48 -11.87 -19.87
N GLU A 119 -47.56 -12.66 -19.92
CA GLU A 119 -48.43 -12.96 -18.78
C GLU A 119 -47.69 -13.74 -17.67
N VAL A 120 -46.92 -14.76 -18.05
CA VAL A 120 -46.11 -15.55 -17.10
C VAL A 120 -44.89 -14.74 -16.63
N ALA A 121 -44.29 -13.92 -17.49
CA ALA A 121 -43.17 -13.07 -17.09
C ALA A 121 -43.58 -11.96 -16.09
N THR A 122 -44.83 -11.49 -16.13
CA THR A 122 -45.40 -10.53 -15.18
C THR A 122 -46.00 -11.16 -13.92
N SER A 123 -46.13 -12.50 -13.86
CA SER A 123 -46.74 -13.22 -12.73
C SER A 123 -46.06 -12.96 -11.38
N ASN A 124 -44.76 -12.60 -11.39
CA ASN A 124 -43.99 -12.23 -10.21
C ASN A 124 -44.26 -10.78 -9.71
N GLY A 125 -45.25 -10.07 -10.27
CA GLY A 125 -45.58 -8.69 -9.90
C GLY A 125 -44.64 -7.63 -10.49
N GLN A 126 -43.80 -8.03 -11.45
CA GLN A 126 -42.76 -7.19 -12.05
C GLN A 126 -43.20 -6.73 -13.43
N ALA A 127 -43.36 -5.41 -13.62
CA ALA A 127 -43.82 -4.85 -14.89
C ALA A 127 -42.83 -5.18 -16.04
N TYR A 128 -43.40 -5.54 -17.20
CA TYR A 128 -42.64 -5.72 -18.43
C TYR A 128 -42.34 -4.35 -19.03
N TYR A 129 -41.06 -4.07 -19.21
CA TYR A 129 -40.59 -2.88 -19.91
C TYR A 129 -39.82 -3.34 -21.15
N PRO A 130 -40.08 -2.74 -22.32
CA PRO A 130 -39.26 -2.96 -23.51
C PRO A 130 -37.80 -2.55 -23.27
N ILE A 131 -36.90 -3.07 -24.10
CA ILE A 131 -35.45 -2.95 -23.85
C ILE A 131 -34.94 -1.51 -23.73
N TYR A 132 -35.57 -0.58 -24.47
CA TYR A 132 -35.24 0.85 -24.45
C TYR A 132 -35.64 1.55 -23.15
N GLU A 133 -36.61 1.01 -22.41
CA GLU A 133 -36.99 1.48 -21.07
C GLU A 133 -36.25 0.69 -19.99
N LEU A 134 -36.13 -0.62 -20.14
CA LEU A 134 -35.51 -1.50 -19.16
C LEU A 134 -34.04 -1.15 -18.90
N ALA A 135 -33.28 -0.83 -19.95
CA ALA A 135 -31.86 -0.56 -19.83
C ALA A 135 -31.58 0.76 -19.06
N PRO A 136 -32.26 1.90 -19.35
CA PRO A 136 -32.19 3.11 -18.53
C PRO A 136 -32.70 2.93 -17.09
N TYR A 137 -33.80 2.18 -16.89
CA TYR A 137 -34.27 1.87 -15.52
C TYR A 137 -33.21 1.16 -14.70
N ARG A 138 -32.42 0.29 -15.34
CA ARG A 138 -31.31 -0.37 -14.66
C ARG A 138 -30.19 0.60 -14.29
N LEU A 139 -29.81 1.50 -15.20
CA LEU A 139 -28.85 2.56 -14.89
C LEU A 139 -29.33 3.42 -13.72
N ALA A 140 -30.61 3.77 -13.67
CA ALA A 140 -31.22 4.51 -12.57
C ALA A 140 -31.17 3.73 -11.24
N ALA A 141 -31.52 2.44 -11.25
CA ALA A 141 -31.46 1.59 -10.05
C ALA A 141 -30.02 1.43 -9.53
N VAL A 142 -29.04 1.29 -10.43
CA VAL A 142 -27.61 1.24 -10.08
C VAL A 142 -27.16 2.57 -9.48
N SER A 143 -27.53 3.69 -10.12
CA SER A 143 -27.19 5.03 -9.65
C SER A 143 -27.80 5.33 -8.28
N GLY A 144 -29.05 4.91 -8.05
CA GLY A 144 -29.71 4.98 -6.75
C GLY A 144 -29.01 4.13 -5.67
N GLY A 145 -28.59 2.90 -6.02
CA GLY A 145 -27.79 2.06 -5.12
C GLY A 145 -26.43 2.69 -4.79
N ILE A 146 -25.75 3.26 -5.78
CA ILE A 146 -24.47 3.97 -5.59
C ILE A 146 -24.67 5.23 -4.73
N PHE A 147 -25.75 5.98 -4.92
CA PHE A 147 -26.07 7.15 -4.10
C PHE A 147 -26.27 6.78 -2.63
N VAL A 148 -27.01 5.71 -2.35
CA VAL A 148 -27.17 5.21 -0.97
C VAL A 148 -25.85 4.72 -0.41
N ALA A 149 -25.04 4.01 -1.21
CA ALA A 149 -23.70 3.57 -0.78
C ALA A 149 -22.80 4.77 -0.44
N PHE A 150 -22.84 5.82 -1.27
CA PHE A 150 -22.11 7.07 -1.04
C PHE A 150 -22.47 7.68 0.32
N ILE A 151 -23.77 7.80 0.65
CA ILE A 151 -24.21 8.32 1.96
C ILE A 151 -23.56 7.54 3.11
N TRP A 152 -23.59 6.21 3.07
CA TRP A 152 -23.04 5.36 4.13
C TRP A 152 -21.51 5.24 4.11
N THR A 153 -20.85 5.57 3.00
CA THR A 153 -19.38 5.64 2.94
C THR A 153 -18.85 6.92 3.58
N PHE A 154 -19.58 8.03 3.51
CA PHE A 154 -19.16 9.32 4.07
C PHE A 154 -19.71 9.62 5.46
N PHE A 155 -20.90 9.14 5.79
CA PHE A 155 -21.55 9.34 7.09
C PHE A 155 -21.58 8.02 7.89
N PRO A 156 -21.21 7.98 9.18
CA PRO A 156 -20.91 9.10 10.10
C PRO A 156 -19.44 9.55 10.13
N TYR A 157 -18.47 8.68 9.84
CA TYR A 157 -17.05 9.03 9.79
C TYR A 157 -16.36 8.28 8.64
N PRO A 158 -15.83 8.97 7.60
CA PRO A 158 -15.16 8.31 6.51
C PRO A 158 -13.82 7.74 6.99
N ILE A 159 -13.59 6.45 6.73
CA ILE A 159 -12.26 5.86 6.93
C ILE A 159 -11.37 6.33 5.78
N SER A 160 -10.48 7.28 6.11
CA SER A 160 -9.53 7.87 5.16
C SER A 160 -8.42 6.90 4.79
N GLU A 161 -8.03 6.87 3.50
CA GLU A 161 -6.88 6.07 3.03
C GLU A 161 -5.60 6.54 3.73
N HIS A 162 -5.48 7.84 4.01
CA HIS A 162 -4.35 8.38 4.78
C HIS A 162 -4.21 7.71 6.15
N SER A 163 -5.33 7.50 6.85
CA SER A 163 -5.31 6.88 8.18
C SER A 163 -4.98 5.39 8.11
N VAL A 164 -5.57 4.68 7.13
CA VAL A 164 -5.32 3.25 6.93
C VAL A 164 -3.91 3.00 6.45
N LEU A 165 -3.41 3.78 5.50
CA LEU A 165 -2.03 3.72 4.99
C LEU A 165 -1.04 3.90 6.14
N ARG A 166 -1.26 4.90 7.01
CA ARG A 166 -0.39 5.17 8.15
C ARG A 166 -0.42 4.05 9.18
N GLN A 167 -1.59 3.56 9.55
CA GLN A 167 -1.73 2.46 10.52
C GLN A 167 -1.15 1.15 9.98
N SER A 168 -1.41 0.83 8.72
CA SER A 168 -0.84 -0.34 8.04
C SER A 168 0.68 -0.24 7.93
N LEU A 169 1.21 0.96 7.65
CA LEU A 169 2.65 1.19 7.59
C LEU A 169 3.31 1.00 8.96
N GLY A 170 2.72 1.57 10.02
CA GLY A 170 3.18 1.35 11.39
C GLY A 170 3.17 -0.13 11.77
N ALA A 171 2.10 -0.85 11.46
CA ALA A 171 2.02 -2.29 11.70
C ALA A 171 3.04 -3.09 10.85
N SER A 172 3.35 -2.64 9.64
CA SER A 172 4.38 -3.26 8.78
C SER A 172 5.79 -3.03 9.34
N LEU A 173 6.08 -1.85 9.90
CA LEU A 173 7.34 -1.58 10.59
C LEU A 173 7.52 -2.43 11.86
N TYR A 174 6.45 -2.63 12.62
CA TYR A 174 6.48 -3.54 13.78
C TYR A 174 6.73 -4.98 13.34
N LEU A 175 6.08 -5.41 12.27
CA LEU A 175 6.27 -6.74 11.71
C LEU A 175 7.69 -6.92 11.14
N LEU A 176 8.26 -5.87 10.57
CA LEU A 176 9.65 -5.82 10.12
C LEU A 176 10.62 -5.97 11.29
N ALA A 177 10.40 -5.27 12.41
CA ALA A 177 11.17 -5.45 13.65
C ALA A 177 11.15 -6.92 14.12
N ASN A 178 9.97 -7.53 14.15
CA ASN A 178 9.82 -8.94 14.52
C ASN A 178 10.55 -9.86 13.52
N TYR A 179 10.41 -9.60 12.23
CA TYR A 179 11.11 -10.36 11.18
C TYR A 179 12.64 -10.27 11.34
N TYR A 180 13.15 -9.07 11.54
CA TYR A 180 14.57 -8.81 11.78
C TYR A 180 15.09 -9.57 12.99
N SER A 181 14.37 -9.54 14.12
CA SER A 181 14.72 -10.31 15.32
C SER A 181 14.69 -11.83 15.09
N ILE A 182 13.68 -12.37 14.39
CA ILE A 182 13.62 -13.81 14.08
C ILE A 182 14.79 -14.24 13.19
N ILE A 183 15.15 -13.45 12.17
CA ILE A 183 16.30 -13.75 11.30
C ILE A 183 17.59 -13.77 12.12
N HIS A 184 17.79 -12.80 13.00
CA HIS A 184 19.00 -12.72 13.82
C HIS A 184 19.08 -13.83 14.89
N GLU A 185 17.95 -14.23 15.48
CA GLU A 185 17.90 -15.40 16.37
C GLU A 185 18.12 -16.70 15.59
N THR A 186 17.59 -16.84 14.38
CA THR A 186 17.87 -17.97 13.48
C THR A 186 19.37 -18.08 13.22
N LEU A 187 20.00 -16.95 12.90
CA LEU A 187 21.43 -16.83 12.66
C LEU A 187 22.26 -17.22 13.89
N SER A 188 21.83 -16.74 15.06
CA SER A 188 22.48 -17.06 16.33
C SER A 188 22.32 -18.52 16.74
N ALA A 189 21.15 -19.13 16.49
CA ALA A 189 20.88 -20.54 16.77
C ALA A 189 21.74 -21.46 15.88
N ARG A 190 21.87 -21.13 14.59
CA ARG A 190 22.78 -21.81 13.64
C ARG A 190 24.22 -21.84 14.14
N ILE A 191 24.69 -20.70 14.61
CA ILE A 191 26.05 -20.54 15.11
C ILE A 191 26.33 -21.36 16.36
N ARG A 192 25.35 -21.42 17.28
CA ARG A 192 25.46 -22.19 18.53
C ARG A 192 25.32 -23.70 18.31
N GLY A 193 24.87 -24.13 17.13
CA GLY A 193 24.50 -25.52 16.88
C GLY A 193 23.19 -25.92 17.57
N ASP A 194 22.42 -24.94 18.06
CA ASP A 194 21.16 -25.13 18.79
C ASP A 194 19.96 -25.41 17.84
N GLU A 195 20.19 -25.50 16.53
CA GLU A 195 19.11 -25.74 15.55
C GLU A 195 18.43 -27.10 15.73
N GLY A 196 19.12 -28.08 16.33
CA GLY A 196 18.66 -29.46 16.48
C GLY A 196 18.39 -30.15 15.14
N ASP A 197 17.90 -31.38 15.17
CA ASP A 197 17.58 -32.09 13.93
C ASP A 197 16.36 -31.46 13.23
N THR A 198 16.58 -30.95 12.01
CA THR A 198 15.57 -30.32 11.15
C THR A 198 14.43 -31.28 10.74
N SER A 199 14.62 -32.59 10.90
CA SER A 199 13.61 -33.63 10.66
C SER A 199 12.50 -33.63 11.74
N LEU A 200 12.83 -33.20 12.96
CA LEU A 200 11.94 -33.20 14.11
C LEU A 200 11.09 -31.93 14.16
N LYS A 201 9.76 -32.10 14.14
CA LYS A 201 8.78 -30.97 14.22
C LYS A 201 8.89 -30.13 15.50
N THR A 202 9.49 -30.68 16.56
CA THR A 202 9.69 -30.02 17.86
C THR A 202 10.97 -29.21 17.95
N SER A 203 11.89 -29.36 16.97
CA SER A 203 13.20 -28.74 16.97
C SER A 203 13.14 -27.21 16.94
N ALA A 204 14.13 -26.56 17.56
CA ALA A 204 14.20 -25.10 17.64
C ALA A 204 14.33 -24.46 16.25
N GLY A 205 15.15 -25.05 15.36
CA GLY A 205 15.33 -24.58 13.98
C GLY A 205 14.02 -24.59 13.18
N ARG A 206 13.24 -25.66 13.27
CA ARG A 206 11.97 -25.79 12.53
C ARG A 206 10.88 -24.84 13.04
N LYS A 207 10.87 -24.53 14.35
CA LYS A 207 9.98 -23.52 14.95
C LYS A 207 10.33 -22.12 14.48
N LEU A 208 11.62 -21.77 14.45
CA LEU A 208 12.12 -20.49 13.96
C LEU A 208 11.85 -20.32 12.46
N GLU A 209 12.07 -21.36 11.65
CA GLU A 209 11.76 -21.36 10.23
C GLU A 209 10.26 -21.15 9.95
N LYS A 210 9.39 -21.86 10.70
CA LYS A 210 7.95 -21.68 10.60
C LYS A 210 7.53 -20.25 10.99
N ALA A 211 8.11 -19.69 12.04
CA ALA A 211 7.86 -18.31 12.46
C ALA A 211 8.33 -17.31 11.38
N ARG A 212 9.52 -17.52 10.81
CA ARG A 212 10.09 -16.73 9.71
C ARG A 212 9.16 -16.69 8.50
N HIS A 213 8.72 -17.85 8.01
CA HIS A 213 7.81 -17.92 6.86
C HIS A 213 6.45 -17.28 7.15
N LYS A 214 5.89 -17.49 8.35
CA LYS A 214 4.62 -16.88 8.74
C LYS A 214 4.70 -15.35 8.75
N VAL A 215 5.77 -14.80 9.33
CA VAL A 215 5.99 -13.36 9.40
C VAL A 215 6.28 -12.78 8.02
N PHE A 216 7.11 -13.45 7.22
CA PHE A 216 7.41 -13.06 5.85
C PHE A 216 6.16 -12.98 4.96
N SER A 217 5.33 -14.03 4.96
CA SER A 217 4.08 -14.03 4.17
C SER A 217 3.13 -12.91 4.59
N LYS A 218 3.03 -12.65 5.91
CA LYS A 218 2.21 -11.54 6.42
C LYS A 218 2.78 -10.19 6.00
N GLN A 219 4.10 -10.01 6.05
CA GLN A 219 4.79 -8.78 5.66
C GLN A 219 4.62 -8.50 4.17
N MET A 220 4.75 -9.51 3.31
CA MET A 220 4.54 -9.38 1.87
C MET A 220 3.09 -8.98 1.54
N LEU A 221 2.11 -9.60 2.21
CA LEU A 221 0.70 -9.23 2.05
C LEU A 221 0.44 -7.78 2.48
N MET A 222 1.03 -7.34 3.59
CA MET A 222 0.92 -5.96 4.05
C MET A 222 1.57 -4.97 3.08
N LEU A 223 2.75 -5.28 2.54
CA LEU A 223 3.43 -4.46 1.53
C LEU A 223 2.60 -4.33 0.25
N ALA A 224 1.99 -5.41 -0.22
CA ALA A 224 1.07 -5.38 -1.36
C ALA A 224 -0.16 -4.49 -1.07
N GLY A 225 -0.70 -4.57 0.15
CA GLY A 225 -1.76 -3.69 0.63
C GLY A 225 -1.34 -2.21 0.63
N LEU A 226 -0.16 -1.89 1.19
CA LEU A 226 0.38 -0.53 1.25
C LEU A 226 0.54 0.11 -0.13
N ARG A 227 1.10 -0.62 -1.10
CA ARG A 227 1.21 -0.17 -2.49
C ARG A 227 -0.16 0.10 -3.11
N THR A 228 -1.13 -0.78 -2.81
CA THR A 228 -2.50 -0.61 -3.26
C THR A 228 -3.07 0.69 -2.70
N TYR A 229 -3.03 0.90 -1.38
CA TYR A 229 -3.52 2.12 -0.72
C TYR A 229 -2.84 3.40 -1.25
N SER A 230 -1.52 3.39 -1.45
CA SER A 230 -0.80 4.53 -2.06
C SER A 230 -1.30 4.86 -3.48
N GLY A 231 -1.64 3.85 -4.27
CA GLY A 231 -2.24 4.03 -5.60
C GLY A 231 -3.62 4.72 -5.54
N PHE A 232 -4.46 4.36 -4.56
CA PHE A 232 -5.80 4.91 -4.40
C PHE A 232 -5.86 6.26 -3.69
N LEU A 233 -4.77 6.69 -3.06
CA LEU A 233 -4.64 8.00 -2.44
C LEU A 233 -4.97 9.17 -3.39
N THR A 234 -4.71 8.98 -4.69
CA THR A 234 -4.99 9.99 -5.73
C THR A 234 -6.48 10.22 -5.98
N TRP A 235 -7.33 9.28 -5.58
CA TRP A 235 -8.78 9.32 -5.77
C TRP A 235 -9.54 9.76 -4.51
N GLU A 236 -8.83 9.93 -3.39
CA GLU A 236 -9.44 10.44 -2.16
C GLU A 236 -9.62 11.96 -2.25
N VAL A 237 -10.79 12.45 -1.80
CA VAL A 237 -10.99 13.90 -1.62
C VAL A 237 -10.11 14.34 -0.45
N PRO A 238 -9.15 15.25 -0.63
CA PRO A 238 -8.26 15.67 0.46
C PRO A 238 -9.06 16.48 1.49
N ILE A 239 -9.52 15.80 2.55
CA ILE A 239 -10.06 16.46 3.74
C ILE A 239 -8.86 16.88 4.61
N GLY A 240 -8.27 18.03 4.31
CA GLY A 240 -7.09 18.57 5.00
C GLY A 240 -6.01 19.12 4.08
N GLY A 241 -4.84 19.44 4.65
CA GLY A 241 -3.67 19.89 3.90
C GLY A 241 -3.11 18.82 2.94
N ARG A 242 -2.05 19.17 2.20
CA ARG A 242 -1.40 18.24 1.25
C ARG A 242 -0.79 17.05 2.00
N PHE A 243 -1.20 15.84 1.63
CA PHE A 243 -0.61 14.62 2.17
C PHE A 243 0.71 14.30 1.47
N PRO A 244 1.80 13.99 2.20
CA PRO A 244 3.12 13.80 1.61
C PRO A 244 3.29 12.40 1.02
N LYS A 245 2.62 12.12 -0.10
CA LYS A 245 2.63 10.79 -0.74
C LYS A 245 4.04 10.26 -1.02
N GLU A 246 4.91 11.09 -1.59
CA GLU A 246 6.28 10.70 -1.98
C GLU A 246 7.12 10.18 -0.79
N GLN A 247 6.90 10.75 0.39
CA GLN A 247 7.61 10.36 1.61
C GLN A 247 7.13 8.97 2.08
N TYR A 248 5.82 8.69 2.04
CA TYR A 248 5.30 7.35 2.34
C TYR A 248 5.76 6.31 1.31
N ASP A 249 5.79 6.65 0.02
CA ASP A 249 6.28 5.74 -1.03
C ASP A 249 7.76 5.41 -0.83
N SER A 250 8.58 6.41 -0.45
CA SER A 250 10.00 6.20 -0.11
C SER A 250 10.16 5.27 1.09
N ILE A 251 9.35 5.44 2.15
CA ILE A 251 9.36 4.56 3.32
C ILE A 251 8.97 3.12 2.92
N ILE A 252 7.94 2.94 2.08
CA ILE A 252 7.51 1.61 1.61
C ILE A 252 8.65 0.92 0.85
N LEU A 253 9.36 1.65 -0.01
CA LEU A 253 10.53 1.12 -0.73
C LEU A 253 11.66 0.71 0.23
N CYS A 254 11.96 1.53 1.24
CA CYS A 254 12.94 1.16 2.27
C CYS A 254 12.54 -0.12 3.01
N VAL A 255 11.26 -0.25 3.40
CA VAL A 255 10.76 -1.46 4.08
C VAL A 255 10.90 -2.69 3.19
N GLU A 256 10.56 -2.60 1.91
CA GLU A 256 10.69 -3.70 0.95
C GLU A 256 12.16 -4.11 0.75
N ASN A 257 13.06 -3.14 0.58
CA ASN A 257 14.49 -3.41 0.47
C ASN A 257 15.02 -4.13 1.71
N ILE A 258 14.67 -3.66 2.92
CA ILE A 258 15.10 -4.30 4.17
C ILE A 258 14.57 -5.74 4.25
N VAL A 259 13.32 -6.00 3.87
CA VAL A 259 12.76 -7.37 3.83
C VAL A 259 13.55 -8.25 2.86
N SER A 260 13.84 -7.76 1.65
CA SER A 260 14.62 -8.46 0.64
C SER A 260 16.04 -8.78 1.15
N TYR A 261 16.74 -7.81 1.73
CA TYR A 261 18.08 -8.02 2.30
C TYR A 261 18.07 -8.98 3.50
N LEU A 262 17.04 -8.95 4.34
CA LEU A 262 16.88 -9.91 5.44
C LEU A 262 16.62 -11.33 4.94
N SER A 263 15.86 -11.47 3.85
CA SER A 263 15.64 -12.78 3.23
C SER A 263 16.93 -13.34 2.61
N LEU A 264 17.73 -12.49 1.95
CA LEU A 264 19.05 -12.82 1.44
C LEU A 264 20.01 -13.22 2.57
N LEU A 265 19.99 -12.48 3.68
CA LEU A 265 20.78 -12.79 4.87
C LEU A 265 20.44 -14.18 5.43
N GLY A 266 19.15 -14.50 5.52
CA GLY A 266 18.69 -15.81 5.97
C GLY A 266 19.07 -16.97 5.04
N TYR A 267 19.06 -16.74 3.72
CA TYR A 267 19.48 -17.73 2.72
C TYR A 267 20.99 -17.92 2.68
N ALA A 268 21.77 -16.83 2.63
CA ALA A 268 23.23 -16.89 2.63
C ALA A 268 23.78 -17.55 3.89
N SER A 269 23.11 -17.33 5.04
CA SER A 269 23.42 -18.06 6.28
C SER A 269 23.18 -19.56 6.17
N ASP A 270 22.15 -20.00 5.43
CA ASP A 270 21.85 -21.43 5.25
C ASP A 270 22.92 -22.09 4.38
N THR A 271 23.27 -21.42 3.28
CA THR A 271 24.33 -21.86 2.37
C THR A 271 25.67 -21.98 3.08
N LEU A 272 26.04 -21.00 3.92
CA LEU A 272 27.31 -21.02 4.64
C LEU A 272 27.40 -22.19 5.63
N MET A 273 26.30 -22.53 6.32
CA MET A 273 26.27 -23.68 7.24
C MET A 273 26.44 -25.02 6.49
N ARG A 274 25.84 -25.14 5.29
CA ARG A 274 25.94 -26.36 4.48
C ARG A 274 27.32 -26.58 3.88
N VAL A 275 27.97 -25.50 3.42
CA VAL A 275 29.35 -25.54 2.91
C VAL A 275 30.34 -25.98 3.99
N ASN A 276 30.06 -25.71 5.26
CA ASN A 276 30.92 -26.09 6.38
C ASN A 276 30.82 -27.57 6.79
N ASP A 277 29.71 -28.26 6.48
CA ASP A 277 29.59 -29.72 6.76
C ASP A 277 30.39 -30.57 5.76
N ASP A 278 30.75 -30.00 4.59
CA ASP A 278 31.38 -30.72 3.48
C ASP A 278 32.93 -30.54 3.39
N ASP A 279 33.55 -29.61 4.13
CA ASP A 279 34.97 -29.24 3.97
C ASP A 279 35.77 -29.14 5.30
N ASP A 280 36.77 -30.02 5.48
CA ASP A 280 37.52 -30.22 6.74
C ASP A 280 38.60 -29.14 7.05
N GLY A 281 38.76 -28.10 6.22
CA GLY A 281 39.85 -27.13 6.36
C GLY A 281 39.48 -25.65 6.20
N SER A 282 38.83 -25.25 5.09
CA SER A 282 38.50 -23.85 4.80
C SER A 282 37.22 -23.40 5.53
N GLY A 283 36.27 -24.31 5.74
CA GLY A 283 35.01 -24.04 6.45
C GLY A 283 35.20 -23.46 7.86
N SER A 284 36.23 -23.91 8.58
CA SER A 284 36.54 -23.46 9.94
C SER A 284 36.87 -21.96 10.03
N ALA A 285 37.63 -21.42 9.05
CA ALA A 285 37.99 -20.01 9.02
C ALA A 285 36.77 -19.12 8.72
N TRP A 286 35.97 -19.50 7.73
CA TRP A 286 34.72 -18.81 7.39
C TRP A 286 33.71 -18.82 8.54
N MET A 287 33.59 -19.94 9.25
CA MET A 287 32.68 -20.08 10.40
C MET A 287 33.16 -19.28 11.61
N HIS A 288 34.47 -19.21 11.87
CA HIS A 288 35.02 -18.39 12.96
C HIS A 288 34.76 -16.89 12.74
N ASP A 289 34.96 -16.40 11.52
CA ASP A 289 34.71 -15.00 11.17
C ASP A 289 33.22 -14.66 11.12
N PHE A 290 32.39 -15.60 10.68
CA PHE A 290 30.95 -15.48 10.79
C PHE A 290 30.46 -15.41 12.24
N ARG A 291 31.00 -16.26 13.13
CA ARG A 291 30.73 -16.19 14.58
C ARG A 291 31.10 -14.81 15.15
N ARG A 292 32.25 -14.27 14.74
CA ARG A 292 32.72 -12.94 15.15
C ARG A 292 31.82 -11.82 14.62
N LEU A 293 31.34 -11.93 13.37
CA LEU A 293 30.42 -10.99 12.77
C LEU A 293 29.07 -10.98 13.50
N VAL A 294 28.49 -12.14 13.78
CA VAL A 294 27.17 -12.23 14.42
C VAL A 294 27.23 -11.78 15.88
N ALA A 295 28.31 -12.12 16.60
CA ALA A 295 28.57 -11.60 17.94
C ALA A 295 28.66 -10.06 17.94
N THR A 296 29.30 -9.48 16.93
CA THR A 296 29.41 -8.03 16.77
C THR A 296 28.07 -7.40 16.37
N ALA A 297 27.31 -8.07 15.52
CA ALA A 297 26.01 -7.62 15.04
C ALA A 297 24.92 -7.67 16.14
N LYS A 298 25.05 -8.54 17.16
CA LYS A 298 24.07 -8.68 18.25
C LYS A 298 23.74 -7.37 18.96
N VAL A 299 24.73 -6.50 19.19
CA VAL A 299 24.52 -5.18 19.82
C VAL A 299 23.74 -4.26 18.88
N THR A 300 24.10 -4.23 17.59
CA THR A 300 23.39 -3.43 16.58
C THR A 300 21.97 -3.95 16.31
N THR A 301 21.72 -5.25 16.52
CA THR A 301 20.41 -5.86 16.33
C THR A 301 19.37 -5.27 17.27
N HIS A 302 19.67 -5.19 18.56
CA HIS A 302 18.75 -4.64 19.55
C HIS A 302 18.47 -3.16 19.32
N GLU A 303 19.47 -2.39 18.86
CA GLU A 303 19.29 -1.00 18.47
C GLU A 303 18.35 -0.87 17.27
N VAL A 304 18.55 -1.65 16.20
CA VAL A 304 17.71 -1.62 15.00
C VAL A 304 16.28 -2.07 15.29
N THR A 305 16.07 -3.16 16.04
CA THR A 305 14.71 -3.60 16.42
C THR A 305 14.00 -2.53 17.26
N SER A 306 14.69 -1.94 18.23
CA SER A 306 14.11 -0.89 19.08
C SER A 306 13.74 0.35 18.27
N LEU A 307 14.60 0.78 17.34
CA LEU A 307 14.32 1.87 16.42
C LEU A 307 13.11 1.57 15.54
N LEU A 308 13.04 0.40 14.92
CA LEU A 308 11.89 0.00 14.09
C LEU A 308 10.57 -0.02 14.89
N CYS A 309 10.60 -0.49 16.15
CA CYS A 309 9.45 -0.41 17.06
C CYS A 309 9.07 1.04 17.42
N LEU A 310 10.05 1.91 17.68
CA LEU A 310 9.81 3.33 17.96
C LEU A 310 9.24 4.05 16.74
N LEU A 311 9.77 3.80 15.54
CA LEU A 311 9.26 4.32 14.27
C LEU A 311 7.83 3.84 14.03
N SER A 312 7.55 2.55 14.27
CA SER A 312 6.21 1.99 14.20
C SER A 312 5.22 2.70 15.13
N ALA A 313 5.59 2.89 16.41
CA ALA A 313 4.76 3.56 17.39
C ALA A 313 4.52 5.03 17.05
N SER A 314 5.57 5.74 16.61
CA SER A 314 5.50 7.16 16.23
C SER A 314 4.61 7.38 15.00
N ILE A 315 4.73 6.51 14.00
CA ILE A 315 3.84 6.53 12.83
C ILE A 315 2.42 6.17 13.27
N THR A 316 2.18 5.10 14.02
CA THR A 316 0.82 4.70 14.40
C THR A 316 0.11 5.75 15.26
N ASN A 317 0.80 6.32 16.25
CA ASN A 317 0.22 7.21 17.26
C ASN A 317 0.27 8.71 16.92
N ARG A 318 0.88 9.11 15.80
CA ARG A 318 1.09 10.53 15.44
C ARG A 318 1.90 11.31 16.48
N GLN A 319 2.84 10.64 17.11
CA GLN A 319 3.69 11.25 18.13
C GLN A 319 5.06 11.57 17.53
N PRO A 320 5.56 12.81 17.72
CA PRO A 320 6.90 13.19 17.30
C PRO A 320 7.96 12.25 17.88
N LEU A 321 9.04 12.04 17.12
CA LEU A 321 10.12 11.18 17.59
C LEU A 321 10.79 11.78 18.84
N PRO A 322 11.25 10.94 19.78
CA PRO A 322 12.02 11.40 20.92
C PRO A 322 13.26 12.21 20.51
N PRO A 323 13.67 13.19 21.33
CA PRO A 323 14.88 13.96 21.09
C PRO A 323 16.11 13.04 21.10
N TYR A 324 17.13 13.39 20.32
CA TYR A 324 18.43 12.70 20.30
C TYR A 324 18.38 11.22 19.89
N LEU A 325 17.42 10.81 19.06
CA LEU A 325 17.37 9.46 18.50
C LEU A 325 18.66 9.18 17.74
N LYS A 326 19.49 8.27 18.26
CA LYS A 326 20.76 7.91 17.64
C LYS A 326 20.51 6.95 16.49
N THR A 327 21.00 7.27 15.31
CA THR A 327 21.12 6.27 14.23
C THR A 327 22.06 5.15 14.69
N PRO A 328 21.79 3.88 14.31
CA PRO A 328 22.78 2.82 14.50
C PRO A 328 24.01 3.25 13.73
N ARG A 329 25.16 3.42 14.42
CA ARG A 329 26.35 4.00 13.78
C ARG A 329 26.89 3.06 12.69
N PRO A 330 26.81 3.40 11.39
CA PRO A 330 27.34 2.55 10.33
C PRO A 330 28.87 2.42 10.42
N TYR A 331 29.52 3.46 10.96
CA TYR A 331 30.97 3.60 10.97
C TYR A 331 31.70 2.64 11.93
N SER A 332 31.05 2.22 13.02
CA SER A 332 31.62 1.17 13.89
C SER A 332 31.47 -0.20 13.26
N PHE A 333 30.40 -0.44 12.50
CA PHE A 333 30.20 -1.72 11.82
C PHE A 333 31.20 -1.86 10.67
N SER A 334 31.36 -0.84 9.81
CA SER A 334 32.32 -0.86 8.69
C SER A 334 33.78 -1.00 9.15
N LYS A 335 34.21 -0.28 10.20
CA LYS A 335 35.57 -0.44 10.76
C LYS A 335 35.79 -1.82 11.39
N ARG A 336 34.78 -2.39 12.05
CA ARG A 336 34.85 -3.75 12.59
C ARG A 336 34.82 -4.80 11.49
N LEU A 337 34.24 -4.47 10.34
CA LEU A 337 34.23 -5.26 9.11
C LEU A 337 35.55 -5.23 8.36
N GLU A 338 36.19 -4.07 8.29
CA GLU A 338 37.55 -3.91 7.77
C GLU A 338 38.61 -4.54 8.67
N ALA A 339 38.25 -4.82 9.93
CA ALA A 339 39.05 -5.58 10.89
C ALA A 339 38.75 -7.09 10.88
N LEU A 340 37.74 -7.54 10.10
CA LEU A 340 37.65 -8.92 9.64
C LEU A 340 38.65 -9.09 8.48
N ASP A 341 39.28 -10.26 8.42
CA ASP A 341 40.56 -10.47 7.77
C ASP A 341 40.58 -10.04 6.29
N LYS A 342 41.47 -9.09 5.93
CA LYS A 342 41.61 -8.57 4.56
C LYS A 342 42.07 -9.65 3.57
N ASP A 343 42.74 -10.68 4.05
CA ASP A 343 43.26 -11.76 3.21
C ASP A 343 42.18 -12.77 2.82
N ILE A 344 41.15 -12.94 3.67
CA ILE A 344 40.00 -13.82 3.43
C ILE A 344 39.06 -13.21 2.36
N LEU A 345 38.85 -11.88 2.39
CA LEU A 345 38.13 -11.14 1.34
C LEU A 345 38.96 -10.87 0.08
N SER A 346 40.15 -11.48 -0.05
CA SER A 346 40.96 -11.33 -1.25
C SER A 346 40.33 -12.01 -2.47
N ILE A 347 40.62 -11.47 -3.67
CA ILE A 347 40.15 -11.97 -4.97
C ILE A 347 40.56 -13.45 -5.17
N LYS A 348 41.53 -13.96 -4.42
CA LYS A 348 42.02 -15.34 -4.50
C LYS A 348 40.97 -16.38 -4.09
N HIS A 349 40.08 -16.04 -3.16
CA HIS A 349 39.03 -16.95 -2.67
C HIS A 349 37.69 -16.77 -3.40
N ILE A 350 37.65 -16.01 -4.50
CA ILE A 350 36.40 -15.69 -5.23
C ILE A 350 35.67 -16.93 -5.79
N ALA A 351 36.41 -18.01 -6.03
CA ALA A 351 35.87 -19.28 -6.51
C ALA A 351 35.25 -20.14 -5.40
N GLU A 352 35.47 -19.80 -4.13
CA GLU A 352 34.93 -20.56 -3.00
C GLU A 352 33.47 -20.18 -2.73
N PRO A 353 32.57 -21.15 -2.55
CA PRO A 353 31.17 -20.88 -2.23
C PRO A 353 30.99 -20.17 -0.88
N GLY A 354 31.91 -20.41 0.07
CA GLY A 354 31.96 -19.73 1.37
C GLY A 354 32.21 -18.22 1.25
N PHE A 355 33.09 -17.80 0.33
CA PHE A 355 33.36 -16.39 0.03
C PHE A 355 32.10 -15.67 -0.47
N ALA A 356 31.37 -16.27 -1.41
CA ALA A 356 30.16 -15.69 -1.97
C ALA A 356 29.06 -15.53 -0.91
N ALA A 357 28.83 -16.56 -0.08
CA ALA A 357 27.86 -16.50 1.01
C ALA A 357 28.24 -15.43 2.05
N PHE A 358 29.52 -15.37 2.43
CA PHE A 358 30.04 -14.37 3.36
C PHE A 358 29.89 -12.94 2.80
N ALA A 359 30.30 -12.70 1.55
CA ALA A 359 30.18 -11.39 0.92
C ALA A 359 28.71 -10.91 0.85
N VAL A 360 27.76 -11.80 0.55
CA VAL A 360 26.33 -11.47 0.55
C VAL A 360 25.85 -11.11 1.95
N LEU A 361 26.28 -11.84 3.00
CA LEU A 361 25.95 -11.51 4.39
C LEU A 361 26.45 -10.10 4.77
N GLN A 362 27.67 -9.76 4.36
CA GLN A 362 28.27 -8.45 4.61
C GLN A 362 27.52 -7.32 3.95
N ILE A 363 27.31 -7.44 2.63
CA ILE A 363 26.66 -6.41 1.83
C ILE A 363 25.22 -6.23 2.32
N SER A 364 24.49 -7.32 2.55
CA SER A 364 23.12 -7.27 3.04
C SER A 364 23.02 -6.56 4.38
N THR A 365 23.93 -6.87 5.33
CA THR A 365 23.94 -6.21 6.64
C THR A 365 24.20 -4.71 6.52
N ARG A 366 25.16 -4.30 5.68
CA ARG A 366 25.45 -2.89 5.42
C ARG A 366 24.27 -2.16 4.78
N CYS A 367 23.63 -2.78 3.79
CA CYS A 367 22.45 -2.23 3.13
C CYS A 367 21.26 -2.08 4.08
N ILE A 368 21.03 -3.05 4.97
CA ILE A 368 19.98 -2.97 5.99
C ILE A 368 20.20 -1.75 6.90
N VAL A 369 21.42 -1.56 7.42
CA VAL A 369 21.72 -0.40 8.29
C VAL A 369 21.51 0.91 7.52
N GLY A 370 21.96 1.00 6.28
CA GLY A 370 21.77 2.18 5.43
C GLY A 370 20.30 2.49 5.14
N ASP A 371 19.48 1.48 4.82
CA ASP A 371 18.05 1.70 4.59
C ASP A 371 17.27 1.96 5.88
N VAL A 372 17.69 1.43 7.04
CA VAL A 372 17.12 1.82 8.35
C VAL A 372 17.42 3.28 8.67
N GLU A 373 18.61 3.79 8.33
CA GLU A 373 18.95 5.21 8.50
C GLU A 373 18.11 6.11 7.58
N ARG A 374 17.96 5.75 6.31
CA ARG A 374 17.07 6.45 5.37
C ARG A 374 15.62 6.43 5.83
N LEU A 375 15.14 5.28 6.28
CA LEU A 375 13.81 5.10 6.84
C LEU A 375 13.58 6.06 8.03
N MET A 376 14.53 6.13 8.96
CA MET A 376 14.47 7.05 10.09
C MET A 376 14.39 8.51 9.62
N TRP A 377 15.19 8.91 8.63
CA TRP A 377 15.16 10.27 8.08
C TRP A 377 13.80 10.62 7.44
N HIS A 378 13.21 9.72 6.68
CA HIS A 378 11.87 9.92 6.11
C HIS A 378 10.78 10.01 7.18
N VAL A 379 10.82 9.15 8.19
CA VAL A 379 9.85 9.19 9.30
C VAL A 379 10.01 10.45 10.14
N LYS A 380 11.25 10.89 10.37
CA LYS A 380 11.58 12.16 11.01
C LYS A 380 10.98 13.34 10.25
N GLY A 381 11.09 13.35 8.92
CA GLY A 381 10.46 14.37 8.08
C GLY A 381 8.93 14.36 8.15
N LEU A 382 8.33 13.20 8.38
CA LEU A 382 6.87 13.02 8.43
C LEU A 382 6.25 13.37 9.79
N VAL A 383 6.93 13.04 10.88
CA VAL A 383 6.38 13.06 12.23
C VAL A 383 7.01 14.17 13.10
N GLY A 384 8.14 14.72 12.66
CA GLY A 384 8.92 15.70 13.40
C GLY A 384 9.72 15.08 14.55
N GLU A 385 10.56 15.89 15.17
CA GLU A 385 11.25 15.55 16.42
C GLU A 385 10.78 16.46 17.54
N LEU A 386 10.71 15.91 18.74
CA LEU A 386 10.60 16.70 19.95
C LEU A 386 11.92 17.44 20.15
N ASP A 387 11.88 18.77 20.13
CA ASP A 387 13.00 19.60 20.55
C ASP A 387 12.74 20.12 21.96
N PHE A 388 13.52 19.64 22.93
CA PHE A 388 13.48 20.12 24.32
C PHE A 388 14.56 21.19 24.59
N SER A 389 15.20 21.73 23.56
CA SER A 389 16.20 22.80 23.67
C SER A 389 15.52 24.14 24.03
N PHE A 390 15.11 24.28 25.29
CA PHE A 390 14.65 25.56 25.83
C PHE A 390 15.83 26.54 25.88
N HIS A 391 15.97 27.40 24.87
CA HIS A 391 16.73 28.62 25.03
C HIS A 391 15.85 29.59 25.82
N ALA A 392 16.15 29.77 27.12
CA ALA A 392 15.62 30.91 27.85
C ALA A 392 16.11 32.17 27.11
N VAL A 393 15.24 32.77 26.30
CA VAL A 393 15.48 34.11 25.75
C VAL A 393 15.56 35.02 26.97
N SER A 394 16.78 35.29 27.44
CA SER A 394 17.02 36.27 28.47
C SER A 394 16.43 37.57 27.96
N THR A 395 15.46 38.11 28.69
CA THR A 395 14.79 39.40 28.49
C THR A 395 15.76 40.60 28.52
N THR A 396 17.06 40.35 28.49
CA THR A 396 18.14 41.34 28.42
C THR A 396 18.40 41.82 26.99
N ASP A 397 18.30 40.94 25.97
CA ASP A 397 18.55 41.33 24.56
C ASP A 397 17.43 42.18 23.94
N ALA A 398 16.20 42.07 24.45
CA ALA A 398 15.09 42.91 24.05
C ALA A 398 15.32 44.39 24.45
N ARG A 399 16.03 44.66 25.56
CA ARG A 399 16.31 46.02 26.02
C ARG A 399 17.42 46.71 25.22
N ILE A 400 18.43 45.95 24.78
CA ILE A 400 19.51 46.49 23.94
C ILE A 400 18.96 46.87 22.56
N SER A 401 18.04 46.06 22.02
CA SER A 401 17.37 46.30 20.72
C SER A 401 16.46 47.54 20.75
N GLN A 402 15.74 47.80 21.85
CA GLN A 402 14.91 49.01 22.00
C GLN A 402 15.74 50.30 22.15
N SER A 403 16.93 50.23 22.76
CA SER A 403 17.79 51.43 22.95
C SER A 403 18.40 51.98 21.65
N ARG A 404 18.52 51.16 20.60
CA ARG A 404 19.02 51.60 19.28
C ARG A 404 17.95 52.20 18.39
N MET A 405 16.67 52.00 18.70
CA MET A 405 15.57 52.44 17.83
C MET A 405 15.05 53.84 18.15
N THR A 406 15.41 54.41 19.32
CA THR A 406 14.85 55.68 19.81
C THR A 406 15.66 56.94 19.47
N SER A 407 16.78 56.87 18.73
CA SER A 407 17.61 58.06 18.43
C SER A 407 17.60 58.57 16.98
N ARG A 408 16.77 58.04 16.08
CA ARG A 408 16.63 58.59 14.72
C ARG A 408 15.24 59.20 14.49
N ALA A 409 15.17 60.52 14.69
CA ALA A 409 14.05 61.35 14.26
C ALA A 409 13.95 61.39 12.71
N PRO A 410 12.74 61.46 12.12
CA PRO A 410 12.57 61.47 10.68
C PRO A 410 12.48 62.89 10.14
N SER A 411 13.46 63.32 9.33
CA SER A 411 13.33 64.50 8.47
C SER A 411 12.78 64.07 7.10
N ARG A 412 11.52 64.46 6.84
CA ARG A 412 10.89 64.53 5.51
C ARG A 412 11.68 65.49 4.61
N VAL A 413 11.98 65.10 3.36
CA VAL A 413 11.71 65.88 2.14
C VAL A 413 11.52 64.91 0.97
N SER A 414 10.54 65.22 0.14
CA SER A 414 9.99 64.48 -0.98
C SER A 414 10.43 65.09 -2.34
N ILE A 415 10.10 64.38 -3.43
CA ILE A 415 9.75 64.88 -4.79
C ILE A 415 10.78 64.74 -5.94
N ASN A 416 10.24 64.12 -7.02
CA ASN A 416 10.52 64.15 -8.47
C ASN A 416 11.63 63.28 -9.07
N GLU A 417 11.27 62.30 -9.92
CA GLU A 417 11.00 62.42 -11.38
C GLU A 417 12.24 62.90 -12.15
N THR A 418 12.87 62.05 -12.98
CA THR A 418 12.74 62.03 -14.46
C THR A 418 13.78 61.06 -15.07
N GLN A 419 13.40 60.46 -16.20
CA GLN A 419 14.24 60.07 -17.35
C GLN A 419 15.07 58.78 -17.33
N ALA A 420 14.54 57.82 -18.10
CA ALA A 420 15.32 56.96 -18.97
C ALA A 420 16.01 57.79 -20.08
N ALA A 421 17.29 57.54 -20.31
CA ALA A 421 17.91 57.33 -21.63
C ALA A 421 19.44 57.31 -21.48
N ASP A 422 20.06 56.46 -22.30
CA ASP A 422 21.42 56.59 -22.80
C ASP A 422 22.58 56.10 -21.92
N ARG A 423 23.11 54.92 -22.25
CA ARG A 423 24.45 54.87 -22.85
C ARG A 423 24.78 53.50 -23.43
N ASP A 424 24.98 53.54 -24.73
CA ASP A 424 25.69 52.58 -25.56
C ASP A 424 27.20 52.50 -25.19
N LYS A 425 27.81 51.40 -25.61
CA LYS A 425 29.23 51.02 -25.73
C LYS A 425 30.30 52.10 -25.51
N THR A 426 31.36 51.76 -24.76
CA THR A 426 32.77 51.55 -25.22
C THR A 426 33.71 51.55 -24.01
N ASP A 427 34.34 50.40 -23.72
CA ASP A 427 35.80 50.15 -23.78
C ASP A 427 36.09 48.69 -23.37
#